data_AF-A0A9E4EJS6-F1
#
_entry.id   AF-A0A9E4EJS6-F1
#
_cell.length_a   1.000
_cell.length_b   1.000
_cell.length_c   1.000
_cell.angle_alpha   90.00
_cell.angle_beta   90.00
_cell.angle_gamma   90.00
#
_symmetry.space_group_name_H-M   'P 1'
#
loop_
_entity.id
_entity.type
_entity.pdbx_description
1 polymer ?
#
loop_
_entity_poly.entity_id
_entity_poly.type
_entity_poly.pdbx_seq_one_letter_code
_entity_poly.pdbx_strand_id
1 'polypeptide(L)'
;MAHTETEATYASLFKDLKKRGLKGVHLVISDHHEGLQNAIKRHFQGASWQHCQTHFHRNIKGITPPKYQREVAEALKDVFNAPDHSTTPSI
;
A
#
# COMPACT_ATOMS: atom_id res chain seq x y z
N MET A 1 6.21 4.41 -21.56
CA MET A 1 4.77 4.41 -21.24
C MET A 1 4.45 3.05 -20.64
N ALA A 2 4.18 3.00 -19.34
CA ALA A 2 3.71 1.77 -18.70
C ALA A 2 2.27 2.01 -18.25
N HIS A 3 1.32 1.61 -19.08
CA HIS A 3 -0.12 1.77 -18.82
C HIS A 3 -0.73 0.56 -18.11
N THR A 4 0.08 -0.44 -17.75
CA THR A 4 -0.39 -1.69 -17.14
C THR A 4 0.42 -1.96 -15.89
N GLU A 5 -0.28 -2.17 -14.77
CA GLU A 5 0.28 -2.41 -13.44
C GLU A 5 0.79 -3.85 -13.28
N THR A 6 1.71 -4.27 -14.16
CA THR A 6 2.28 -5.63 -14.15
C THR A 6 3.52 -5.71 -13.27
N GLU A 7 3.88 -6.93 -12.84
CA GLU A 7 5.18 -7.18 -12.19
C GLU A 7 6.34 -6.67 -13.05
N ALA A 8 6.31 -6.88 -14.37
CA ALA A 8 7.35 -6.44 -15.29
C ALA A 8 7.53 -4.91 -15.29
N THR A 9 6.42 -4.16 -15.26
CA THR A 9 6.41 -2.70 -15.17
C THR A 9 7.15 -2.23 -13.92
N TYR A 10 6.77 -2.75 -12.76
CA TYR A 10 7.38 -2.34 -11.48
C TYR A 10 8.82 -2.88 -11.32
N ALA A 11 9.12 -4.05 -11.87
CA ALA A 11 10.48 -4.59 -11.91
C ALA A 11 11.43 -3.65 -12.66
N SER A 12 10.99 -3.04 -13.76
CA SER A 12 11.77 -2.03 -14.48
C SER A 12 12.07 -0.82 -13.60
N LEU A 13 11.05 -0.30 -12.91
CA LEU A 13 11.20 0.81 -11.97
C LEU A 13 12.18 0.47 -10.83
N PHE A 14 12.06 -0.71 -10.23
CA PHE A 14 12.91 -1.12 -9.11
C PHE A 14 14.36 -1.37 -9.53
N LYS A 15 14.59 -1.92 -10.73
CA LYS A 15 15.94 -2.03 -11.30
C LYS A 15 16.56 -0.64 -11.50
N ASP A 16 15.80 0.31 -12.01
CA ASP A 16 16.27 1.69 -12.20
C ASP A 16 16.63 2.35 -10.85
N LEU A 17 15.79 2.21 -9.82
CA LEU A 17 16.08 2.73 -8.48
C LEU A 17 17.37 2.15 -7.90
N LYS A 18 17.58 0.83 -8.03
CA LYS A 18 18.82 0.17 -7.59
C LYS A 18 20.04 0.64 -8.38
N LYS A 19 19.90 0.84 -9.69
CA LYS A 19 20.97 1.40 -10.54
C LYS A 19 21.36 2.81 -10.09
N ARG A 20 20.40 3.60 -9.59
CA ARG A 20 20.63 4.91 -8.96
C ARG A 20 21.18 4.85 -7.54
N GLY A 21 21.43 3.65 -6.99
CA GLY A 21 22.09 3.47 -5.70
C GLY A 21 21.16 3.10 -4.54
N LEU A 22 19.87 2.87 -4.78
CA LEU A 22 18.96 2.40 -3.73
C LEU A 22 19.41 1.04 -3.17
N LYS A 23 19.65 0.99 -1.87
CA LYS A 23 20.09 -0.20 -1.11
C LYS A 23 19.50 -0.17 0.30
N GLY A 24 19.45 -1.32 0.97
CA GLY A 24 18.98 -1.42 2.36
C GLY A 24 17.51 -1.03 2.55
N VAL A 25 16.65 -1.42 1.61
CA VAL A 25 15.20 -1.14 1.73
C VAL A 25 14.63 -2.04 2.83
N HIS A 26 14.08 -1.43 3.88
CA HIS A 26 13.45 -2.15 5.01
C HIS A 26 11.93 -2.18 4.93
N LEU A 27 11.32 -1.17 4.31
CA LEU A 27 9.87 -1.02 4.19
C LEU A 27 9.51 -0.44 2.83
N VAL A 28 8.51 -1.03 2.17
CA VAL A 28 7.87 -0.47 0.98
C VAL A 28 6.41 -0.19 1.28
N ILE A 29 6.01 1.08 1.13
CA ILE A 29 4.62 1.51 1.28
C ILE A 29 4.06 1.85 -0.10
N SER A 30 3.00 1.18 -0.52
CA SER A 30 2.40 1.38 -1.85
C SER A 30 0.94 0.97 -1.90
N ASP A 31 0.25 1.20 -3.02
CA ASP A 31 -1.13 0.72 -3.21
C ASP A 31 -1.19 -0.82 -3.36
N HIS A 32 -2.38 -1.40 -3.20
CA HIS A 32 -2.62 -2.85 -3.23
C HIS A 32 -2.83 -3.35 -4.66
N HIS A 33 -1.78 -3.32 -5.49
CA HIS A 33 -1.80 -3.98 -6.80
C HIS A 33 -0.95 -5.26 -6.79
N GLU A 34 -1.48 -6.36 -7.34
CA GLU A 34 -0.83 -7.67 -7.30
C GLU A 34 0.54 -7.65 -7.99
N GLY A 35 0.63 -7.05 -9.19
CA GLY A 35 1.89 -6.89 -9.92
C GLY A 35 2.95 -6.12 -9.11
N LEU A 36 2.52 -5.11 -8.34
CA LEU A 36 3.42 -4.34 -7.48
C LEU A 36 3.92 -5.17 -6.31
N GLN A 37 3.03 -5.88 -5.62
CA GLN A 37 3.39 -6.77 -4.52
C GLN A 37 4.36 -7.87 -4.95
N ASN A 38 4.12 -8.50 -6.11
CA ASN A 38 5.00 -9.53 -6.66
C ASN A 38 6.39 -8.96 -6.98
N ALA A 39 6.45 -7.78 -7.60
CA ALA A 39 7.71 -7.11 -7.86
C ALA A 39 8.46 -6.72 -6.58
N ILE A 40 7.75 -6.27 -5.53
CA ILE A 40 8.35 -5.92 -4.23
C ILE A 40 8.98 -7.16 -3.59
N LYS A 41 8.23 -8.26 -3.50
CA LYS A 41 8.71 -9.55 -2.96
C LYS A 41 9.98 -10.01 -3.68
N ARG A 42 10.04 -9.85 -5.00
CA ARG A 42 11.18 -10.28 -5.81
C ARG A 42 12.40 -9.37 -5.67
N HIS A 43 12.21 -8.06 -5.65
CA HIS A 43 13.29 -7.08 -5.72
C HIS A 43 13.77 -6.58 -4.35
N PHE A 44 12.93 -6.58 -3.32
CA PHE A 44 13.27 -6.06 -1.99
C PHE A 44 13.10 -7.16 -0.94
N GLN A 45 13.86 -8.25 -1.10
CA GLN A 45 13.84 -9.37 -0.17
C GLN A 45 14.24 -8.93 1.23
N GLY A 46 13.50 -9.37 2.24
CA GLY A 46 13.67 -8.95 3.64
C GLY A 46 13.05 -7.59 3.99
N ALA A 47 12.56 -6.83 3.01
CA ALA A 47 11.75 -5.65 3.29
C ALA A 47 10.32 -6.05 3.65
N SER A 48 9.74 -5.37 4.63
CA SER A 48 8.31 -5.41 4.88
C SER A 48 7.55 -4.65 3.80
N TRP A 49 6.30 -5.02 3.57
CA TRP A 49 5.39 -4.26 2.72
C TRP A 49 4.15 -3.84 3.51
N GLN A 50 3.72 -2.60 3.29
CA GLN A 50 2.52 -2.03 3.89
C GLN A 50 1.64 -1.39 2.80
N HIS A 51 0.33 -1.64 2.89
CA HIS A 51 -0.64 -0.92 2.05
C HIS A 51 -0.73 0.53 2.50
N CYS A 52 -0.58 1.46 1.56
CA CYS A 52 -0.68 2.89 1.81
C CYS A 52 -2.08 3.26 2.32
N GLN A 53 -2.16 3.68 3.59
CA GLN A 53 -3.41 4.07 4.25
C GLN A 53 -4.16 5.16 3.49
N THR A 54 -3.46 6.10 2.85
CA THR A 54 -4.08 7.16 2.03
C THR A 54 -4.78 6.60 0.80
N HIS A 55 -4.14 5.67 0.08
CA HIS A 55 -4.78 5.00 -1.06
C HIS A 55 -5.93 4.11 -0.58
N PHE A 56 -5.74 3.36 0.49
CA PHE A 56 -6.80 2.55 1.09
C PHE A 56 -8.02 3.40 1.46
N HIS A 57 -7.83 4.52 2.15
CA HIS A 57 -8.91 5.45 2.51
C HIS A 57 -9.62 6.00 1.26
N ARG A 58 -8.88 6.38 0.21
CA ARG A 58 -9.46 6.86 -1.05
C ARG A 58 -10.28 5.75 -1.74
N ASN A 59 -9.77 4.52 -1.77
CA ASN A 59 -10.44 3.37 -2.39
C ASN A 59 -11.73 3.05 -1.66
N ILE A 60 -11.70 2.98 -0.32
CA ILE A 60 -12.90 2.77 0.51
C ILE A 60 -13.91 3.90 0.32
N LYS A 61 -13.46 5.17 0.32
CA LYS A 61 -14.34 6.32 0.07
C LYS A 61 -15.01 6.23 -1.32
N GLY A 62 -14.29 5.78 -2.34
CA GLY A 62 -14.80 5.63 -3.70
C GLY A 62 -15.95 4.63 -3.84
N ILE A 63 -15.96 3.59 -3.02
CA ILE A 63 -17.03 2.57 -3.00
C ILE A 63 -18.14 2.86 -1.98
N THR A 64 -17.88 3.76 -1.02
CA THR A 64 -18.81 4.07 0.07
C THR A 64 -19.86 5.10 -0.37
N PRO A 65 -21.18 4.82 -0.19
CA PRO A 65 -22.22 5.80 -0.45
C PRO A 65 -22.00 7.10 0.34
N PRO A 66 -22.29 8.30 -0.23
CA PRO A 66 -21.99 9.58 0.42
C PRO A 66 -22.51 9.71 1.85
N LYS A 67 -23.69 9.16 2.13
CA LYS A 67 -24.31 9.18 3.48
C LYS A 67 -23.47 8.50 4.57
N TYR A 68 -22.62 7.53 4.22
CA TYR A 68 -21.80 6.76 5.15
C TYR A 68 -20.33 7.17 5.16
N GLN A 69 -19.90 8.04 4.23
CA GLN A 69 -18.46 8.34 4.07
C GLN A 69 -17.82 8.92 5.33
N ARG A 70 -18.55 9.76 6.09
CA ARG A 70 -18.02 10.34 7.34
C ARG A 70 -17.80 9.26 8.40
N GLU A 71 -18.80 8.41 8.61
CA GLU A 71 -18.76 7.32 9.59
C GLU A 71 -17.64 6.32 9.26
N VAL A 72 -17.55 5.88 8.01
CA VAL A 72 -16.49 4.97 7.56
C VAL A 72 -15.10 5.61 7.68
N ALA A 73 -14.97 6.91 7.39
CA ALA A 73 -13.71 7.64 7.55
C ALA A 73 -13.26 7.71 9.01
N GLU A 74 -14.18 7.94 9.94
CA GLU A 74 -13.94 7.94 11.38
C GLU A 74 -13.53 6.55 11.87
N ALA A 75 -14.27 5.50 11.49
CA ALA A 75 -13.95 4.13 11.85
C ALA A 75 -12.56 3.68 11.34
N LEU A 76 -12.21 4.02 10.10
CA LEU A 76 -10.86 3.76 9.56
C LEU A 76 -9.76 4.48 10.34
N LYS A 77 -10.04 5.71 10.79
CA LYS A 77 -9.09 6.49 11.59
C LYS A 77 -8.86 5.81 12.94
N ASP A 78 -9.88 5.25 13.56
CA ASP A 78 -9.74 4.53 14.83
C ASP A 78 -8.92 3.25 14.65
N VAL A 79 -9.13 2.50 13.57
CA VAL A 79 -8.31 1.32 13.20
C VAL A 79 -6.83 1.68 13.07
N PHE A 80 -6.50 2.75 12.34
CA PHE A 80 -5.09 3.12 12.10
C PHE A 80 -4.39 3.76 13.31
N ASN A 81 -5.15 4.30 14.27
CA ASN A 81 -4.60 4.91 15.48
C ASN A 81 -4.67 3.98 16.71
N ALA A 82 -5.15 2.74 16.54
CA ALA A 82 -5.10 1.76 17.61
C ALA A 82 -3.64 1.55 18.08
N PRO A 83 -3.37 1.53 19.40
CA PRO A 83 -2.01 1.44 19.92
C PRO A 83 -1.33 0.12 19.59
N ASP A 84 -2.11 -0.94 19.36
CA ASP A 84 -1.63 -2.24 18.94
C ASP A 84 -2.72 -3.05 18.21
N HIS A 85 -2.33 -4.20 17.68
CA HIS A 85 -3.23 -5.07 16.91
C HIS A 85 -4.35 -5.68 17.77
N SER A 86 -4.15 -5.86 19.08
CA SER A 86 -5.17 -6.44 19.96
C SER A 86 -6.26 -5.45 20.33
N THR A 87 -5.98 -4.15 20.22
CA THR A 87 -6.90 -3.04 20.52
C THR A 87 -7.54 -2.44 19.26
N THR A 88 -7.25 -2.99 18.08
CA THR A 88 -7.81 -2.54 16.80
C THR A 88 -9.33 -2.79 16.77
N PRO A 89 -10.18 -1.76 16.55
CA PRO A 89 -11.61 -1.92 16.43
C PRO A 89 -12.00 -2.80 15.22
N SER A 90 -13.08 -3.58 15.37
CA SER A 90 -13.70 -4.28 14.23
C SER A 90 -14.61 -3.32 13.48
N ILE A 91 -14.49 -3.28 12.14
CA ILE A 91 -15.25 -2.41 11.23
C ILE A 91 -15.95 -3.21 10.14
#